data_AF-A0A843B4T8-F1
#
_entry.id   AF-A0A843B4T8-F1
#
_cell.length_a   1.000
_cell.length_b   1.000
_cell.length_c   1.000
_cell.angle_alpha   90.00
_cell.angle_beta   90.00
_cell.angle_gamma   90.00
#
_symmetry.space_group_name_H-M   'P 1'
#
loop_
_entity.id
_entity.type
_entity.pdbx_description
1 polymer ?
#
loop_
_entity_poly.entity_id
_entity_poly.type
_entity_poly.pdbx_seq_one_letter_code
_entity_poly.pdbx_strand_id
1 'polypeptide(L)'
;MLLVCHVMKTKAIAFLLASICFTTLSEKAIAQDTSEVASTVSSEVKRAVFDALQVYRKSGISGLADAVSECWRVPRDFCLYLDFASRRIAVSVTYTGTPLEQYFYTESVSKRGRIWLKPNGRGQVANDQYLDAVDQVMSRVLINQRDKMFNGSP
;
A
#
# COMPACT_ATOMS: atom_id res chain seq x y z
N MET A 1 21.03 28.89 -2.58
CA MET A 1 20.54 27.65 -3.23
C MET A 1 19.98 26.58 -2.28
N LEU A 2 20.22 26.63 -0.95
CA LEU A 2 19.71 25.63 0.01
C LEU A 2 18.22 25.80 0.41
N LEU A 3 17.63 26.99 0.27
CA LEU A 3 16.21 27.21 0.61
C LEU A 3 15.21 26.59 -0.39
N VAL A 4 15.62 26.36 -1.64
CA VAL A 4 14.71 25.84 -2.69
C VAL A 4 14.40 24.35 -2.46
N CYS A 5 15.33 23.58 -1.89
CA CYS A 5 15.13 22.16 -1.56
C CYS A 5 14.14 21.95 -0.39
N HIS A 6 14.04 22.90 0.54
CA HIS A 6 13.10 22.80 1.66
C HIS A 6 11.66 23.16 1.24
N VAL A 7 11.51 24.12 0.33
CA VAL A 7 10.21 24.54 -0.22
C VAL A 7 9.59 23.50 -1.18
N MET A 8 10.40 22.64 -1.80
CA MET A 8 9.88 21.53 -2.62
C MET A 8 9.32 20.36 -1.79
N LYS A 9 9.87 20.10 -0.59
CA LYS A 9 9.35 19.06 0.32
C LYS A 9 7.96 19.41 0.88
N THR A 10 7.70 20.68 1.17
CA THR A 10 6.39 21.15 1.65
C THR A 10 5.32 21.12 0.56
N LYS A 11 5.68 21.32 -0.72
CA LYS A 11 4.73 21.23 -1.84
C LYS A 11 4.28 19.79 -2.14
N ALA A 12 5.14 18.79 -1.95
CA ALA A 12 4.78 17.37 -2.10
C ALA A 12 3.79 16.90 -1.02
N ILE A 13 3.93 17.41 0.21
CA ILE A 13 3.02 17.13 1.33
C ILE A 13 1.66 17.79 1.11
N ALA A 14 1.63 19.05 0.64
CA ALA A 14 0.39 19.76 0.30
C ALA A 14 -0.36 19.11 -0.88
N PHE A 15 0.36 18.56 -1.88
CA PHE A 15 -0.25 17.83 -2.99
C PHE A 15 -0.84 16.48 -2.57
N LEU A 16 -0.16 15.75 -1.67
CA LEU A 16 -0.68 14.53 -1.08
C LEU A 16 -1.99 14.81 -0.31
N LEU A 17 -2.03 15.91 0.46
CA LEU A 17 -3.19 16.36 1.21
C LEU A 17 -4.39 16.71 0.29
N ALA A 18 -4.15 17.30 -0.88
CA ALA A 18 -5.21 17.63 -1.84
C ALA A 18 -5.81 16.38 -2.51
N SER A 19 -5.01 15.37 -2.86
CA SER A 19 -5.49 14.13 -3.48
C SER A 19 -6.35 13.27 -2.55
N ILE A 20 -6.12 13.39 -1.24
CA ILE A 20 -6.85 12.65 -0.20
C ILE A 20 -8.28 13.20 -0.02
N CYS A 21 -8.47 14.52 -0.09
CA CYS A 21 -9.80 15.14 -0.01
C CYS A 21 -10.75 14.73 -1.15
N PHE A 22 -10.23 14.28 -2.30
CA PHE A 22 -11.06 13.86 -3.43
C PHE A 22 -11.56 12.41 -3.33
N THR A 23 -11.00 11.59 -2.44
CA THR A 23 -11.39 10.17 -2.29
C THR A 23 -12.48 9.92 -1.24
N THR A 24 -12.86 10.95 -0.46
CA THR A 24 -13.84 10.83 0.64
C THR A 24 -15.30 10.98 0.22
N LEU A 25 -15.64 10.81 -1.06
CA LEU A 25 -17.03 10.92 -1.54
C LEU A 25 -17.76 9.58 -1.74
N SER A 26 -17.19 8.44 -1.36
CA SER A 26 -17.97 7.19 -1.34
C SER A 26 -17.47 6.16 -0.35
N GLU A 27 -17.71 6.39 0.94
CA GLU A 27 -17.61 5.33 1.95
C GLU A 27 -18.85 5.33 2.83
N LYS A 28 -19.89 4.64 2.36
CA LYS A 28 -20.78 3.90 3.25
C LYS A 28 -20.49 2.41 3.07
N ALA A 29 -20.47 1.71 4.20
CA ALA A 29 -20.50 0.26 4.36
C ALA A 29 -19.12 -0.44 4.37
N ILE A 30 -18.58 -0.65 5.57
CA ILE A 30 -18.68 -1.91 6.35
C ILE A 30 -17.58 -1.86 7.41
N ALA A 31 -18.00 -1.63 8.63
CA ALA A 31 -17.23 -1.87 9.84
C ALA A 31 -18.06 -2.85 10.67
N GLN A 32 -17.59 -4.10 10.78
CA GLN A 32 -17.79 -5.03 11.91
C GLN A 32 -17.35 -6.43 11.47
N ASP A 33 -16.09 -6.76 11.71
CA ASP A 33 -15.68 -8.16 11.86
C ASP A 33 -14.58 -8.23 12.93
N THR A 34 -14.90 -8.82 14.07
CA THR A 34 -14.07 -8.92 15.30
C THR A 34 -13.41 -10.29 15.43
N SER A 35 -13.22 -11.03 14.33
CA SER A 35 -12.55 -12.34 14.36
C SER A 35 -11.02 -12.23 14.52
N GLU A 36 -10.41 -13.25 15.13
CA GLU A 36 -8.95 -13.41 15.30
C GLU A 36 -8.18 -13.43 13.94
N VAL A 37 -8.87 -13.83 12.87
CA VAL A 37 -8.36 -13.77 11.50
C VAL A 37 -8.26 -12.32 11.04
N ALA A 38 -9.24 -11.48 11.34
CA ALA A 38 -9.22 -10.05 11.02
C ALA A 38 -8.13 -9.30 11.81
N SER A 39 -7.86 -9.68 13.06
CA SER A 39 -6.79 -9.09 13.87
C SER A 39 -5.39 -9.47 13.36
N THR A 40 -5.19 -10.74 12.96
CA THR A 40 -3.91 -11.23 12.41
C THR A 40 -3.61 -10.64 11.02
N VAL A 41 -4.59 -10.57 10.13
CA VAL A 41 -4.44 -9.89 8.84
C VAL A 41 -4.15 -8.39 9.05
N SER A 42 -4.78 -7.76 10.05
CA SER A 42 -4.52 -6.36 10.38
C SER A 42 -3.08 -6.12 10.85
N SER A 43 -2.50 -7.00 11.67
CA SER A 43 -1.11 -6.84 12.14
C SER A 43 -0.09 -7.04 11.01
N GLU A 44 -0.29 -8.05 10.17
CA GLU A 44 0.59 -8.33 9.03
C GLU A 44 0.53 -7.21 7.98
N VAL A 45 -0.67 -6.67 7.72
CA VAL A 45 -0.83 -5.50 6.85
C VAL A 45 -0.14 -4.27 7.43
N LYS A 46 -0.27 -3.99 8.74
CA LYS A 46 0.43 -2.87 9.40
C LYS A 46 1.95 -3.01 9.28
N ARG A 47 2.47 -4.22 9.47
CA ARG A 47 3.89 -4.51 9.32
C ARG A 47 4.35 -4.29 7.88
N ALA A 48 3.63 -4.83 6.91
CA ALA A 48 3.96 -4.65 5.49
C ALA A 48 3.96 -3.18 5.07
N VAL A 49 3.00 -2.39 5.56
CA VAL A 49 2.98 -0.93 5.36
C VAL A 49 4.20 -0.26 5.96
N PHE A 50 4.55 -0.60 7.20
CA PHE A 50 5.71 -0.02 7.87
C PHE A 50 7.00 -0.34 7.10
N ASP A 51 7.20 -1.60 6.74
CA ASP A 51 8.40 -2.06 6.02
C ASP A 51 8.49 -1.39 4.63
N ALA A 52 7.39 -1.34 3.87
CA ALA A 52 7.36 -0.66 2.58
C ALA A 52 7.67 0.83 2.70
N LEU A 53 7.14 1.52 3.72
CA LEU A 53 7.45 2.94 3.96
C LEU A 53 8.93 3.15 4.27
N GLN A 54 9.57 2.27 5.05
CA GLN A 54 11.00 2.37 5.34
C GLN A 54 11.84 2.15 4.08
N VAL A 55 11.49 1.15 3.26
CA VAL A 55 12.16 0.89 1.98
C VAL A 55 12.03 2.09 1.06
N TYR A 56 10.82 2.65 0.89
CA TYR A 56 10.59 3.82 0.07
C TYR A 56 11.40 5.05 0.54
N ARG A 57 11.43 5.31 1.86
CA ARG A 57 12.22 6.41 2.43
C ARG A 57 13.72 6.28 2.15
N LYS A 58 14.23 5.04 2.10
CA LYS A 58 15.65 4.75 1.87
C LYS A 58 16.01 4.78 0.38
N SER A 59 15.16 4.21 -0.46
CA SER A 59 15.54 3.81 -1.83
C SER A 59 14.47 4.08 -2.89
N GLY A 60 13.39 4.78 -2.56
CA GLY A 60 12.36 5.17 -3.52
C GLY A 60 11.59 4.00 -4.12
N ILE A 61 11.01 4.21 -5.32
CA ILE A 61 10.19 3.22 -6.04
C ILE A 61 11.02 1.99 -6.43
N SER A 62 12.25 2.18 -6.90
CA SER A 62 13.13 1.05 -7.28
C SER A 62 13.41 0.14 -6.08
N GLY A 63 13.64 0.72 -4.90
CA GLY A 63 13.80 -0.07 -3.67
C GLY A 63 12.56 -0.88 -3.32
N LEU A 64 11.34 -0.34 -3.54
CA LEU A 64 10.11 -1.10 -3.36
C LEU A 64 10.03 -2.27 -4.34
N ALA A 65 10.37 -2.04 -5.61
CA ALA A 65 10.33 -3.09 -6.63
C ALA A 65 11.30 -4.23 -6.28
N ASP A 66 12.52 -3.88 -5.85
CA ASP A 66 13.53 -4.84 -5.40
C ASP A 66 13.06 -5.64 -4.18
N ALA A 67 12.50 -4.97 -3.17
CA ALA A 67 12.03 -5.63 -1.95
C ALA A 67 10.87 -6.61 -2.22
N VAL A 68 9.91 -6.21 -3.07
CA VAL A 68 8.79 -7.09 -3.45
C VAL A 68 9.28 -8.25 -4.31
N SER A 69 10.14 -7.98 -5.30
CA SER A 69 10.75 -8.99 -6.16
C SER A 69 11.52 -10.05 -5.35
N GLU A 70 12.31 -9.61 -4.37
CA GLU A 70 13.03 -10.50 -3.46
C GLU A 70 12.06 -11.36 -2.64
N CYS A 71 11.00 -10.76 -2.08
CA CYS A 71 10.01 -11.49 -1.30
C CYS A 71 9.37 -12.63 -2.11
N TRP A 72 9.04 -12.38 -3.38
CA TRP A 72 8.43 -13.36 -4.27
C TRP A 72 9.38 -14.49 -4.72
N ARG A 73 10.69 -14.45 -4.39
CA ARG A 73 11.59 -15.60 -4.63
C ARG A 73 11.23 -16.80 -3.76
N VAL A 74 10.78 -16.57 -2.53
CA VAL A 74 10.29 -17.61 -1.61
C VAL A 74 8.98 -17.11 -0.98
N PRO A 75 7.86 -17.22 -1.72
CA PRO A 75 6.64 -16.49 -1.40
C PRO A 75 5.98 -16.97 -0.10
N ARG A 76 5.45 -15.99 0.64
CA ARG A 76 4.65 -16.14 1.87
C ARG A 76 3.49 -15.15 1.82
N ASP A 77 2.49 -15.33 2.67
CA ASP A 77 1.35 -14.41 2.75
C ASP A 77 1.77 -12.94 2.98
N PHE A 78 2.84 -12.72 3.75
CA PHE A 78 3.43 -11.39 3.92
C PHE A 78 3.84 -10.71 2.60
N CYS A 79 4.32 -11.47 1.61
CA CYS A 79 4.71 -10.91 0.31
C CYS A 79 3.53 -10.32 -0.44
N LEU A 80 2.32 -10.88 -0.26
CA LEU A 80 1.10 -10.31 -0.80
C LEU A 80 0.85 -8.93 -0.18
N TYR A 81 0.93 -8.81 1.15
CA TYR A 81 0.71 -7.54 1.82
C TYR A 81 1.78 -6.50 1.45
N LEU A 82 3.05 -6.91 1.35
CA LEU A 82 4.15 -6.03 0.93
C LEU A 82 3.97 -5.51 -0.51
N ASP A 83 3.50 -6.37 -1.42
CA ASP A 83 3.24 -6.01 -2.82
C ASP A 83 2.12 -4.95 -2.92
N PHE A 84 0.99 -5.19 -2.24
CA PHE A 84 -0.12 -4.24 -2.20
C PHE A 84 0.25 -2.92 -1.51
N ALA A 85 1.02 -2.97 -0.41
CA ALA A 85 1.53 -1.77 0.26
C ALA A 85 2.42 -0.94 -0.69
N SER A 86 3.37 -1.60 -1.34
CA SER A 86 4.32 -0.99 -2.27
C SER A 86 3.62 -0.36 -3.47
N ARG A 87 2.62 -1.05 -4.05
CA ARG A 87 1.78 -0.49 -5.12
C ARG A 87 1.08 0.78 -4.66
N ARG A 88 0.43 0.78 -3.49
CA ARG A 88 -0.29 1.96 -3.01
C ARG A 88 0.65 3.16 -2.82
N ILE A 89 1.84 2.93 -2.26
CA ILE A 89 2.88 3.97 -2.14
C ILE A 89 3.31 4.46 -3.53
N ALA A 90 3.61 3.55 -4.47
CA ALA A 90 4.01 3.89 -5.85
C ALA A 90 2.92 4.69 -6.61
N VAL A 91 1.65 4.31 -6.43
CA VAL A 91 0.51 5.05 -6.99
C VAL A 91 0.40 6.45 -6.37
N SER A 92 0.53 6.57 -5.05
CA SER A 92 0.48 7.87 -4.37
C SER A 92 1.55 8.85 -4.87
N VAL A 93 2.76 8.36 -5.16
CA VAL A 93 3.85 9.21 -5.68
C VAL A 93 3.73 9.50 -7.18
N THR A 94 2.87 8.75 -7.88
CA THR A 94 2.50 9.07 -9.27
C THR A 94 1.70 10.36 -9.36
N TYR A 95 0.81 10.59 -8.39
CA TYR A 95 0.10 11.86 -8.26
C TYR A 95 1.03 13.05 -7.95
N THR A 96 2.27 12.80 -7.51
CA THR A 96 3.29 13.86 -7.30
C THR A 96 4.26 13.96 -8.47
N GLY A 97 3.94 13.36 -9.63
CA GLY A 97 4.70 13.48 -10.87
C GLY A 97 5.78 12.42 -11.09
N THR A 98 5.87 11.40 -10.24
CA THR A 98 6.82 10.28 -10.43
C THR A 98 6.18 9.21 -11.31
N PRO A 99 6.76 8.80 -12.45
CA PRO A 99 6.15 7.75 -13.28
C PRO A 99 5.94 6.45 -12.50
N LEU A 100 4.76 5.85 -12.66
CA LEU A 100 4.48 4.53 -12.10
C LEU A 100 5.25 3.47 -12.89
N GLU A 101 6.01 2.64 -12.19
CA GLU A 101 6.67 1.49 -12.79
C GLU A 101 5.64 0.40 -13.15
N GLN A 102 5.78 -0.24 -14.31
CA GLN A 102 4.90 -1.34 -14.78
C GLN A 102 4.76 -2.47 -13.76
N TYR A 103 5.81 -2.68 -12.95
CA TYR A 103 5.83 -3.62 -11.84
C TYR A 103 4.66 -3.45 -10.86
N PHE A 104 4.23 -2.19 -10.66
CA PHE A 104 3.17 -1.78 -9.74
C PHE A 104 1.81 -1.52 -10.41
N TYR A 105 1.69 -1.81 -11.71
CA TYR A 105 0.38 -1.74 -12.35
C TYR A 105 -0.59 -2.71 -11.68
N THR A 106 -1.86 -2.32 -11.61
CA THR A 106 -2.92 -3.13 -10.99
C THR A 106 -2.94 -4.55 -11.56
N GLU A 107 -2.81 -4.68 -12.88
CA GLU A 107 -2.76 -5.98 -13.56
C GLU A 107 -1.59 -6.86 -13.09
N SER A 108 -0.40 -6.28 -12.92
CA SER A 108 0.81 -6.97 -12.47
C SER A 108 0.65 -7.50 -11.04
N VAL A 109 0.17 -6.65 -10.13
CA VAL A 109 -0.05 -7.00 -8.72
C VAL A 109 -1.16 -8.04 -8.58
N SER A 110 -2.31 -7.82 -9.23
CA SER A 110 -3.43 -8.78 -9.21
C SER A 110 -3.02 -10.13 -9.81
N LYS A 111 -2.19 -10.15 -10.86
CA LYS A 111 -1.67 -11.38 -11.45
C LYS A 111 -0.81 -12.16 -10.45
N ARG A 112 0.12 -11.51 -9.75
CA ARG A 112 0.94 -12.16 -8.71
C ARG A 112 0.08 -12.71 -7.57
N GLY A 113 -0.85 -11.90 -7.06
CA GLY A 113 -1.79 -12.33 -6.02
C GLY A 113 -2.65 -13.53 -6.42
N ARG A 114 -3.19 -13.53 -7.64
CA ARG A 114 -3.97 -14.67 -8.16
C ARG A 114 -3.15 -15.96 -8.30
N ILE A 115 -1.89 -15.85 -8.74
CA ILE A 115 -1.00 -17.02 -8.83
C ILE A 115 -0.75 -17.60 -7.43
N TRP A 116 -0.48 -16.76 -6.44
CA TRP A 116 -0.26 -17.18 -5.05
C TRP A 116 -1.47 -17.89 -4.45
N LEU A 117 -2.68 -17.36 -4.69
CA LEU A 117 -3.91 -17.88 -4.09
C LEU A 117 -4.50 -19.10 -4.84
N LYS A 118 -3.98 -19.43 -6.03
CA LYS A 118 -4.49 -20.55 -6.84
C LYS A 118 -4.52 -21.90 -6.10
N PRO A 119 -3.51 -22.29 -5.30
CA PRO A 119 -3.49 -23.56 -4.59
C PRO A 119 -4.53 -23.67 -3.46
N ASN A 120 -5.09 -22.56 -2.98
CA ASN A 120 -6.00 -22.55 -1.82
C ASN A 120 -7.38 -23.18 -2.10
N GLY A 121 -7.69 -23.53 -3.36
CA GLY A 121 -8.90 -24.28 -3.73
C GLY A 121 -10.23 -23.51 -3.61
N ARG A 122 -10.21 -22.23 -3.23
CA ARG A 122 -11.41 -21.41 -2.98
C ARG A 122 -12.09 -20.87 -4.25
N GLY A 123 -11.48 -21.06 -5.42
CA GLY A 123 -11.97 -20.55 -6.70
C GLY A 123 -11.62 -19.08 -6.96
N GLN A 124 -11.73 -18.66 -8.22
CA GLN A 124 -11.27 -17.35 -8.68
C GLN A 124 -12.03 -16.19 -8.04
N VAL A 125 -13.37 -16.29 -7.93
CA VAL A 125 -14.21 -15.23 -7.35
C VAL A 125 -13.82 -14.94 -5.90
N ALA A 126 -13.63 -15.97 -5.07
CA ALA A 126 -13.23 -15.80 -3.68
C ALA A 126 -11.81 -15.21 -3.55
N ASN A 127 -10.90 -15.57 -4.47
CA ASN A 127 -9.56 -15.02 -4.50
C ASN A 127 -9.57 -13.53 -4.88
N ASP A 128 -10.35 -13.14 -5.89
CA ASP A 128 -10.46 -11.74 -6.29
C ASP A 128 -11.10 -10.90 -5.16
N GLN A 129 -12.16 -11.39 -4.51
CA GLN A 129 -12.75 -10.74 -3.32
C GLN A 129 -11.75 -10.58 -2.18
N TYR A 130 -10.91 -11.58 -1.94
CA TYR A 130 -9.87 -11.50 -0.92
C TYR A 130 -8.82 -10.44 -1.26
N LEU A 131 -8.37 -10.38 -2.51
CA LEU A 131 -7.41 -9.37 -2.98
C LEU A 131 -7.98 -7.94 -2.86
N ASP A 132 -9.26 -7.76 -3.21
CA ASP A 132 -9.95 -6.48 -3.04
C ASP A 132 -10.06 -6.08 -1.56
N ALA A 133 -10.38 -7.03 -0.68
CA ALA A 133 -10.42 -6.78 0.76
C ALA A 133 -9.04 -6.39 1.31
N VAL A 134 -7.96 -7.07 0.87
CA VAL A 134 -6.59 -6.70 1.23
C VAL A 134 -6.27 -5.27 0.77
N ASP A 135 -6.62 -4.90 -0.47
CA ASP A 135 -6.37 -3.55 -1.00
C ASP A 135 -7.14 -2.44 -0.25
N GLN A 136 -8.35 -2.74 0.21
CA GLN A 136 -9.16 -1.83 1.03
C GLN A 136 -8.57 -1.65 2.43
N VAL A 137 -8.21 -2.74 3.10
CA VAL A 137 -7.56 -2.68 4.43
C VAL A 137 -6.22 -1.94 4.33
N MET A 138 -5.44 -2.20 3.28
CA MET A 138 -4.17 -1.53 3.01
C MET A 138 -4.34 -0.02 2.91
N SER A 139 -5.35 0.43 2.16
CA SER A 139 -5.69 1.85 2.01
C SER A 139 -5.97 2.50 3.37
N ARG A 140 -6.84 1.89 4.19
CA ARG A 140 -7.18 2.39 5.53
C ARG A 140 -5.97 2.45 6.46
N VAL A 141 -5.11 1.43 6.43
CA VAL A 141 -3.90 1.41 7.28
C VAL A 141 -2.91 2.48 6.87
N LEU A 142 -2.69 2.70 5.57
CA LEU A 142 -1.83 3.78 5.07
C LEU A 142 -2.37 5.17 5.45
N ILE A 143 -3.68 5.38 5.34
CA ILE A 143 -4.37 6.60 5.79
C ILE A 143 -4.15 6.81 7.30
N ASN A 144 -4.35 5.78 8.11
CA ASN A 144 -4.15 5.88 9.56
C ASN A 144 -2.69 6.15 9.94
N GLN A 145 -1.72 5.52 9.25
CA GLN A 145 -0.30 5.78 9.46
C GLN A 145 0.06 7.23 9.11
N ARG A 146 -0.50 7.75 8.02
CA ARG A 146 -0.39 9.15 7.63
C ARG A 146 -0.93 10.07 8.73
N ASP A 147 -2.15 9.84 9.20
CA ASP A 147 -2.79 10.71 10.19
C ASP A 147 -2.02 10.73 11.52
N LYS A 148 -1.44 9.61 11.93
CA LYS A 148 -0.55 9.56 13.10
C LYS A 148 0.72 10.37 12.90
N MET A 149 1.29 10.41 11.70
CA MET A 149 2.46 11.23 11.41
C MET A 149 2.16 12.74 11.46
N PHE A 150 0.92 13.16 11.22
CA PHE A 150 0.52 14.58 11.25
C PHE A 150 -0.06 15.03 12.59
N ASN A 151 -0.71 14.12 13.33
CA ASN A 151 -1.29 14.41 14.64
C ASN A 151 -0.29 14.20 15.81
N GLY A 152 0.86 13.56 15.55
CA GLY A 152 1.99 13.53 16.45
C GLY A 152 2.85 14.78 16.29
N SER A 153 2.48 15.88 16.96
CA SER A 153 3.46 16.91 17.34
C SER A 153 4.45 16.33 18.36
N PRO A 154 5.68 16.85 18.46
CA PRO A 154 6.65 16.40 19.47
C PRO A 154 6.11 16.47 20.90
#